data_AF-A0A923X8W2-F1
#
_entry.id   AF-A0A923X8W2-F1
#
_cell.length_a   1.000
_cell.length_b   1.000
_cell.length_c   1.000
_cell.angle_alpha   90.00
_cell.angle_beta   90.00
_cell.angle_gamma   90.00
#
_symmetry.space_group_name_H-M   'P 1'
#
loop_
_entity.id
_entity.type
_entity.pdbx_description
1 polymer ?
#
loop_
_entity_poly.entity_id
_entity_poly.type
_entity_poly.pdbx_seq_one_letter_code
_entity_poly.pdbx_strand_id
1 'polypeptide(L)'
;MPYKKTPPFEAEWGFGDAFDIAAPEIVSPKTDVKYSVQYNQATGYDKIPLKAKVDQDVKKVFWFANQKPLSESDPNETMMAELAPGKYEIMVVDERGQTFAKPLVVQVF
;
A
#
# COMPACT_ATOMS: atom_id res chain seq x y z
N MET A 1 27.29 9.22 49.80
CA MET A 1 26.97 8.07 48.92
C MET A 1 26.96 8.60 47.49
N PRO A 2 27.83 8.14 46.56
CA PRO A 2 27.88 8.71 45.22
C PRO A 2 26.81 8.07 44.32
N TYR A 3 26.15 8.89 43.50
CA TYR A 3 25.17 8.43 42.52
C TYR A 3 25.87 7.59 41.43
N LYS A 4 25.37 6.37 41.22
CA LYS A 4 25.75 5.51 40.10
C LYS A 4 25.27 6.20 38.83
N LYS A 5 26.20 6.67 37.99
CA LYS A 5 25.87 7.22 36.67
C LYS A 5 25.00 6.20 35.95
N THR A 6 23.84 6.64 35.47
CA THR A 6 23.06 5.90 34.48
C THR A 6 23.99 5.58 33.31
N PRO A 7 23.98 4.34 32.78
CA PRO A 7 24.69 4.07 31.55
C PRO A 7 24.25 5.08 30.48
N PRO A 8 25.15 5.47 29.55
CA PRO A 8 24.78 6.33 28.44
C PRO A 8 23.52 5.76 27.78
N PHE A 9 22.58 6.63 27.40
CA PHE A 9 21.53 6.19 26.49
C PHE A 9 22.23 5.83 25.18
N GLU A 10 22.46 4.54 25.00
CA GLU A 10 22.90 3.97 23.75
C GLU A 10 21.68 4.05 22.84
N ALA A 11 21.70 5.02 21.93
CA ALA A 11 20.75 5.17 20.84
C ALA A 11 20.96 4.06 19.79
N GLU A 12 21.23 2.84 20.24
CA GLU A 12 21.26 1.65 19.42
C GLU A 12 19.79 1.21 19.31
N TRP A 13 18.94 2.05 18.71
CA TRP A 13 17.86 1.51 17.91
C TRP A 13 18.58 0.76 16.78
N GLY A 14 19.03 -0.45 17.10
CA GLY A 14 19.20 -1.46 16.10
C GLY A 14 17.86 -1.50 15.39
N PHE A 15 17.80 -0.90 14.21
CA PHE A 15 17.08 -1.53 13.11
C PHE A 15 17.72 -2.91 13.00
N GLY A 16 17.31 -3.79 13.92
CA GLY A 16 17.68 -5.19 13.92
C GLY A 16 17.39 -5.64 12.52
N ASP A 17 18.43 -6.21 11.91
CA ASP A 17 18.45 -6.73 10.55
C ASP A 17 17.02 -6.90 10.09
N ALA A 18 16.59 -6.04 9.15
CA ALA A 18 15.33 -6.27 8.49
C ALA A 18 15.41 -7.72 8.06
N PHE A 19 14.70 -8.59 8.80
CA PHE A 19 14.44 -9.93 8.34
C PHE A 19 14.00 -9.70 6.90
N ASP A 20 14.53 -10.49 5.98
CA ASP A 20 14.24 -10.39 4.55
C ASP A 20 12.78 -10.82 4.31
N ILE A 21 11.84 -10.18 5.03
CA ILE A 21 10.41 -10.30 4.92
C ILE A 21 10.11 -9.42 3.74
N ALA A 22 9.81 -10.05 2.60
CA ALA A 22 9.45 -9.34 1.40
C ALA A 22 8.24 -8.44 1.71
N ALA A 23 8.50 -7.13 1.79
CA ALA A 23 7.46 -6.13 1.91
C ALA A 23 6.53 -6.23 0.69
N PRO A 24 5.22 -5.94 0.85
CA PRO A 24 4.30 -5.96 -0.26
C PRO A 24 4.77 -4.94 -1.33
N GLU A 25 4.62 -5.28 -2.60
CA GLU A 25 4.97 -4.41 -3.72
C GLU A 25 3.73 -4.23 -4.61
N ILE A 26 3.31 -2.99 -4.85
CA ILE A 26 2.17 -2.75 -5.73
C ILE A 26 2.64 -2.89 -7.19
N VAL A 27 2.21 -3.96 -7.88
CA VAL A 27 2.52 -4.20 -9.31
C VAL A 27 1.52 -3.53 -10.25
N SER A 28 0.29 -3.28 -9.79
CA SER A 28 -0.71 -2.45 -10.46
C SER A 28 -1.45 -1.60 -9.44
N PRO A 29 -1.64 -0.29 -9.67
CA PRO A 29 -1.37 0.48 -10.90
C PRO A 29 0.13 0.73 -11.14
N LYS A 30 0.59 1.02 -12.36
CA LYS A 30 2.00 1.43 -12.58
C LYS A 30 2.21 2.89 -12.22
N THR A 31 3.31 3.21 -11.53
CA THR A 31 3.56 4.55 -10.96
C THR A 31 3.75 5.63 -12.02
N ASP A 32 4.22 5.26 -13.21
CA ASP A 32 4.53 6.20 -14.30
C ASP A 32 3.41 6.29 -15.35
N VAL A 33 2.22 5.80 -15.02
CA VAL A 33 1.07 5.80 -15.93
C VAL A 33 -0.04 6.64 -15.32
N LYS A 34 -0.49 7.66 -16.06
CA LYS A 34 -1.74 8.37 -15.74
C LYS A 34 -2.89 7.46 -16.13
N TYR A 35 -3.74 7.13 -15.16
CA TYR A 35 -4.92 6.30 -15.42
C TYR A 35 -6.06 7.20 -15.85
N SER A 36 -6.44 7.08 -17.12
CA SER A 36 -7.65 7.72 -17.65
C SER A 36 -8.85 6.82 -17.40
N VAL A 37 -9.83 7.32 -16.67
CA VAL A 37 -11.12 6.63 -16.45
C VAL A 37 -12.19 7.30 -17.31
N GLN A 38 -13.00 6.51 -18.01
CA GLN A 38 -14.19 7.02 -18.70
C GLN A 38 -15.38 6.97 -17.75
N TYR A 39 -16.29 7.93 -17.91
CA TYR A 39 -17.55 7.93 -17.19
C TYR A 39 -18.64 7.30 -18.04
N ASN A 40 -19.23 6.21 -17.54
CA ASN A 40 -20.39 5.57 -18.14
C ASN A 40 -21.62 5.84 -17.27
N GLN A 41 -22.71 6.34 -17.87
CA GLN A 41 -23.94 6.68 -17.15
C GLN A 41 -24.60 5.48 -16.44
N ALA A 42 -24.37 4.26 -16.92
CA ALA A 42 -24.94 3.04 -16.35
C ALA A 42 -24.05 2.39 -15.28
N THR A 43 -22.73 2.57 -15.34
CA THR A 43 -21.76 1.84 -14.49
C THR A 43 -20.82 2.73 -13.68
N GLY A 44 -20.87 4.05 -13.84
CA GLY A 44 -19.97 4.99 -13.16
C GLY A 44 -18.62 5.14 -13.87
N TYR A 45 -17.58 5.49 -13.11
CA TYR A 45 -16.21 5.58 -13.64
C TYR A 45 -15.60 4.19 -13.84
N ASP A 46 -14.71 4.06 -14.83
CA ASP A 46 -13.92 2.85 -15.01
C ASP A 46 -13.14 2.49 -13.74
N LYS A 47 -13.07 1.19 -13.45
CA LYS A 47 -12.37 0.67 -12.27
C LYS A 47 -10.88 0.54 -12.53
N ILE A 48 -10.09 0.82 -11.51
CA ILE A 48 -8.63 0.73 -11.55
C ILE A 48 -8.20 -0.63 -10.97
N PRO A 49 -7.41 -1.41 -11.72
CA PRO A 49 -6.90 -2.69 -11.24
C PRO A 49 -5.81 -2.46 -10.18
N LEU A 50 -6.07 -2.92 -8.97
CA LEU A 50 -5.12 -3.00 -7.87
C LEU A 50 -4.59 -4.42 -7.74
N LYS A 51 -3.27 -4.57 -7.77
CA LYS A 51 -2.59 -5.83 -7.55
C LYS A 51 -1.28 -5.59 -6.83
N ALA A 52 -1.04 -6.37 -5.78
CA ALA A 52 0.21 -6.39 -5.04
C ALA A 52 0.86 -7.75 -5.18
N LYS A 53 2.19 -7.76 -5.21
CA LYS A 53 3.00 -8.94 -4.99
C LYS A 53 3.37 -8.95 -3.52
N VAL A 54 3.18 -10.08 -2.87
CA VAL A 54 3.51 -10.30 -1.47
C VAL A 54 4.27 -11.61 -1.33
N ASP A 55 4.75 -11.88 -0.14
CA ASP A 55 5.35 -13.17 0.23
C ASP A 55 4.33 -14.33 0.13
N GLN A 56 4.81 -15.55 -0.07
CA GLN A 56 3.96 -16.70 -0.38
C GLN A 56 2.97 -17.09 0.73
N ASP A 57 3.31 -16.78 1.99
CA ASP A 57 2.47 -17.14 3.14
C ASP A 57 1.35 -16.13 3.43
N VAL A 58 1.34 -14.98 2.73
CA VAL A 58 0.30 -13.96 2.88
C VAL A 58 -0.95 -14.36 2.11
N LYS A 59 -2.09 -14.38 2.80
CA LYS A 59 -3.40 -14.75 2.24
C LYS A 59 -4.30 -13.57 1.96
N LYS A 60 -4.03 -12.42 2.59
CA LYS A 60 -4.85 -11.22 2.46
C LYS A 60 -4.00 -9.96 2.43
N VAL A 61 -4.46 -9.03 1.60
CA VAL A 61 -3.98 -7.65 1.57
C VAL A 61 -5.16 -6.68 1.71
N PHE A 62 -4.88 -5.55 2.34
CA PHE A 62 -5.84 -4.48 2.58
C PHE A 62 -5.40 -3.25 1.80
N TRP A 63 -6.33 -2.69 1.03
CA TRP A 63 -6.07 -1.55 0.16
C TRP A 63 -6.64 -0.26 0.73
N PHE A 64 -5.88 0.82 0.56
CA PHE A 64 -6.27 2.16 1.00
C PHE A 64 -5.96 3.19 -0.08
N ALA A 65 -6.75 4.25 -0.14
CA ALA A 65 -6.50 5.44 -0.94
C ALA A 65 -6.57 6.69 -0.05
N ASN A 66 -5.46 7.43 0.07
CA ASN A 66 -5.35 8.59 0.97
C ASN A 66 -5.85 8.26 2.39
N GLN A 67 -5.38 7.13 2.95
CA GLN A 67 -5.76 6.62 4.27
C GLN A 67 -7.23 6.15 4.42
N LYS A 68 -8.04 6.19 3.35
CA LYS A 68 -9.40 5.64 3.36
C LYS A 68 -9.36 4.17 2.93
N PRO A 69 -10.01 3.26 3.67
CA PRO A 69 -10.08 1.86 3.27
C PRO A 69 -10.86 1.75 1.95
N LEU A 70 -10.30 1.00 1.01
CA LEU A 70 -10.98 0.63 -0.24
C LEU A 70 -11.66 -0.71 -0.04
N SER A 71 -10.88 -1.78 0.08
CA SER A 71 -11.35 -3.15 0.29
C SER A 71 -10.16 -4.10 0.51
N GLU A 72 -10.42 -5.37 0.84
CA GLU A 72 -9.43 -6.44 0.95
C GLU A 72 -9.42 -7.34 -0.28
N SER A 73 -8.28 -7.92 -0.63
CA SER A 73 -8.16 -8.90 -1.73
C SER A 73 -7.24 -10.06 -1.39
N ASP A 74 -7.45 -11.20 -2.04
CA ASP A 74 -6.42 -12.23 -2.16
C ASP A 74 -5.26 -11.66 -2.98
N PRO A 75 -3.99 -11.84 -2.59
CA PRO A 75 -2.85 -11.33 -3.34
C PRO A 75 -2.69 -11.90 -4.76
N ASN A 76 -3.28 -13.07 -5.03
CA ASN A 76 -3.26 -13.69 -6.36
C ASN A 76 -4.30 -13.07 -7.30
N GLU A 77 -5.32 -12.42 -6.74
CA GLU A 77 -6.40 -11.79 -7.50
C GLU A 77 -6.09 -10.32 -7.83
N THR A 78 -6.81 -9.79 -8.81
CA THR A 78 -6.78 -8.34 -9.12
C THR A 78 -8.08 -7.72 -8.65
N MET A 79 -7.96 -6.78 -7.71
CA MET A 79 -9.10 -6.01 -7.23
C MET A 79 -9.40 -4.87 -8.19
N MET A 80 -10.66 -4.60 -8.46
CA MET A 80 -11.09 -3.48 -9.30
C MET A 80 -11.63 -2.37 -8.40
N ALA A 81 -10.83 -1.34 -8.17
CA ALA A 81 -11.18 -0.23 -7.28
C ALA A 81 -11.86 0.91 -8.05
N GLU A 82 -12.95 1.43 -7.52
CA GLU A 82 -13.59 2.65 -8.02
C GLU A 82 -12.92 3.86 -7.37
N LEU A 83 -12.22 4.66 -8.18
CA LEU A 83 -11.59 5.90 -7.74
C LEU A 83 -12.07 7.04 -8.61
N ALA A 84 -12.53 8.11 -7.98
CA ALA A 84 -12.83 9.35 -8.69
C ALA A 84 -11.55 9.95 -9.28
N PRO A 85 -11.66 10.85 -10.28
CA PRO A 85 -10.51 11.59 -10.78
C PRO A 85 -9.86 12.42 -9.67
N GLY A 86 -8.54 12.34 -9.55
CA GLY A 86 -7.81 12.98 -8.47
C GLY A 86 -6.40 12.44 -8.27
N LYS A 87 -5.72 12.95 -7.24
CA LYS A 87 -4.42 12.45 -6.78
C LYS A 87 -4.63 11.61 -5.53
N TYR A 88 -4.05 10.42 -5.53
CA TYR A 88 -4.16 9.46 -4.45
C TYR A 88 -2.80 8.93 -4.06
N GLU A 89 -2.61 8.64 -2.78
CA GLU A 89 -1.62 7.71 -2.29
C GLU A 89 -2.31 6.35 -2.12
N ILE A 90 -1.96 5.39 -2.96
CA ILE A 90 -2.45 4.02 -2.87
C ILE A 90 -1.50 3.27 -1.93
N MET A 91 -2.06 2.72 -0.87
CA MET A 91 -1.34 1.95 0.12
C MET A 91 -1.91 0.53 0.18
N VAL A 92 -1.02 -0.43 0.29
CA VAL A 92 -1.33 -1.83 0.56
C VAL A 92 -0.72 -2.22 1.90
N VAL A 93 -1.47 -2.98 2.69
CA VAL A 93 -1.04 -3.55 3.96
C VAL A 93 -1.27 -5.05 3.90
N ASP A 94 -0.25 -5.87 4.16
CA ASP A 94 -0.42 -7.31 4.28
C ASP A 94 -0.98 -7.70 5.67
N GLU A 95 -1.45 -8.94 5.84
CA GLU A 95 -1.99 -9.40 7.13
C GLU A 95 -0.96 -9.44 8.27
N ARG A 96 0.34 -9.31 7.96
CA ARG A 96 1.43 -9.22 8.93
C ARG A 96 1.71 -7.77 9.34
N GLY A 97 1.00 -6.81 8.75
CA GLY A 97 1.14 -5.37 9.03
C GLY A 97 2.25 -4.69 8.24
N GLN A 98 2.87 -5.36 7.27
CA GLN A 98 3.84 -4.72 6.39
C GLN A 98 3.12 -3.86 5.36
N THR A 99 3.70 -2.72 5.03
CA THR A 99 3.04 -1.70 4.20
C THR A 99 3.90 -1.28 3.02
N PHE A 100 3.22 -0.86 1.95
CA PHE A 100 3.83 -0.18 0.82
C PHE A 100 2.85 0.81 0.24
N ALA A 101 3.32 2.02 -0.06
CA ALA A 101 2.50 3.09 -0.58
C ALA A 101 3.14 3.73 -1.81
N LYS A 102 2.29 4.21 -2.74
CA LYS A 102 2.76 4.97 -3.89
C LYS A 102 1.74 5.97 -4.42
N PRO A 103 2.18 7.05 -5.07
CA PRO A 103 1.27 8.00 -5.70
C PRO A 103 0.59 7.40 -6.94
N LEU A 104 -0.67 7.79 -7.14
CA LEU A 104 -1.49 7.50 -8.31
C LEU A 104 -2.21 8.78 -8.73
N VAL A 105 -2.23 9.06 -10.03
CA VAL A 105 -3.03 10.15 -10.62
C VAL A 105 -4.09 9.55 -11.52
N VAL A 106 -5.34 9.81 -11.18
CA VAL A 106 -6.53 9.42 -11.93
C VAL A 106 -7.07 10.65 -12.65
N GLN A 107 -7.26 10.55 -13.97
CA GLN A 107 -7.78 11.64 -14.80
C GLN A 107 -9.00 11.14 -15.59
N VAL A 108 -9.88 12.04 -16.00
CA VAL A 108 -10.95 11.71 -16.95
C VAL A 108 -10.37 11.85 -18.35
N PHE A 109 -10.84 10.99 -19.27
CA PHE A 109 -10.56 11.15 -20.70
C PHE A 109 -11.42 12.25 -21.32
#